data_AF-A0A968ZFM7-F1
#
_entry.id   AF-A0A968ZFM7-F1
#
_cell.length_a   1.000
_cell.length_b   1.000
_cell.length_c   1.000
_cell.angle_alpha   90.00
_cell.angle_beta   90.00
_cell.angle_gamma   90.00
#
_symmetry.space_group_name_H-M   'P 1'
#
loop_
_entity.id
_entity.type
_entity.pdbx_description
1 polymer ?
#
loop_
_entity_poly.entity_id
_entity_poly.type
_entity_poly.pdbx_seq_one_letter_code
_entity_poly.pdbx_strand_id
1 'polypeptide(L)' 'MNRNDVNWHGSFAVIVTPFTKNGEIDEPAYRQIINNVIAAGCHGVITTGSTGEFFLMSPR' A
#
# COMPACT_ATOMS: atom_id res chain seq x y z
N MET A 1 -13.60 3.73 -12.60
CA MET A 1 -13.44 2.26 -12.54
C MET A 1 -14.78 1.67 -12.15
N ASN A 2 -15.36 0.80 -12.97
CA ASN A 2 -16.60 0.10 -12.62
C ASN A 2 -16.26 -1.12 -11.77
N ARG A 3 -17.04 -1.39 -10.72
CA ARG A 3 -16.80 -2.54 -9.83
C ARG A 3 -17.01 -3.89 -10.51
N ASN A 4 -17.69 -3.91 -11.67
CA ASN A 4 -18.05 -5.13 -12.38
C ASN A 4 -17.09 -5.49 -13.53
N ASP A 5 -16.15 -4.61 -13.89
CA ASP A 5 -15.26 -4.82 -15.05
C ASP A 5 -13.98 -5.60 -14.68
N VAL A 6 -13.78 -5.87 -13.38
CA VAL A 6 -12.61 -6.60 -12.86
C VAL A 6 -13.10 -7.77 -12.03
N ASN A 7 -12.60 -8.96 -12.34
CA ASN A 7 -12.81 -10.14 -11.52
C ASN A 7 -11.88 -10.09 -10.29
N TRP A 8 -12.34 -9.48 -9.20
CA TRP A 8 -11.55 -9.33 -7.98
C TRP A 8 -11.43 -10.65 -7.22
N HIS A 9 -10.24 -11.25 -7.20
CA HIS A 9 -9.96 -12.47 -6.44
C HIS A 9 -8.49 -12.55 -6.02
N GLY A 10 -8.19 -13.41 -5.05
CA GLY A 10 -6.83 -13.66 -4.55
C GLY A 10 -6.51 -12.91 -3.26
N SER A 11 -5.22 -12.85 -2.92
CA SER A 11 -4.73 -12.25 -1.67
C SER A 11 -4.34 -10.79 -1.87
N PHE A 12 -4.89 -9.89 -1.05
CA PHE A 12 -4.61 -8.46 -1.09
C PHE A 12 -3.86 -8.04 0.17
N ALA A 13 -2.63 -7.59 0.01
CA ALA A 13 -1.80 -7.15 1.13
C ALA A 13 -2.18 -5.73 1.56
N VAL A 14 -2.57 -5.56 2.83
CA VAL A 14 -2.67 -4.23 3.45
C VAL A 14 -1.29 -3.87 3.97
N ILE A 15 -0.69 -2.81 3.43
CA ILE A 15 0.71 -2.47 3.71
C ILE A 15 0.84 -1.19 4.54
N VAL A 16 1.96 -1.08 5.25
CA VAL A 16 2.37 0.14 5.96
C VAL A 16 2.85 1.21 4.99
N THR A 17 2.72 2.48 5.38
CA THR A 17 3.33 3.61 4.66
C THR A 17 4.61 4.00 5.40
N PRO A 18 5.81 3.74 4.86
CA PRO A 18 7.03 4.10 5.56
C PRO A 18 7.29 5.61 5.45
N PHE A 19 7.79 6.18 6.55
CA PHE A 19 8.14 7.59 6.65
C PHE A 19 9.61 7.76 7.02
N THR A 20 10.23 8.79 6.45
CA THR A 20 11.54 9.26 6.87
C THR A 20 11.46 9.85 8.28
N LYS A 21 12.61 10.10 8.91
CA LYS A 21 12.68 10.78 10.22
C LYS A 21 12.02 12.17 10.23
N ASN A 22 11.89 12.80 9.07
CA ASN A 22 11.28 14.12 8.93
C ASN A 22 9.77 14.05 8.65
N GLY A 23 9.17 12.85 8.65
CA GLY A 23 7.74 12.66 8.38
C GLY A 23 7.36 12.63 6.90
N GLU A 24 8.30 12.83 5.98
CA GLU A 24 8.06 12.63 4.55
C GLU A 24 7.96 11.15 4.20
N ILE A 25 7.21 10.80 3.15
CA ILE A 25 7.11 9.43 2.64
C ILE A 25 8.51 8.93 2.25
N ASP A 26 8.90 7.76 2.75
CA ASP A 26 10.12 7.06 2.34
C ASP A 26 9.82 6.21 1.10
N GLU A 27 9.94 6.82 -0.09
CA GLU A 27 9.63 6.15 -1.36
C GLU A 27 10.49 4.89 -1.60
N PRO A 28 11.82 4.88 -1.36
CA PRO A 28 12.63 3.67 -1.50
C PRO A 28 12.15 2.51 -0.64
N ALA A 29 11.88 2.74 0.65
CA ALA A 29 11.36 1.72 1.54
C ALA A 29 9.98 1.24 1.09
N TYR A 30 9.12 2.16 0.62
CA TYR A 30 7.78 1.81 0.18
C TYR A 30 7.79 0.90 -1.04
N ARG A 31 8.69 1.19 -1.99
CA ARG A 31 8.94 0.35 -3.18
C ARG A 31 9.41 -1.05 -2.79
N GLN A 32 10.29 -1.16 -1.79
CA GLN A 32 10.75 -2.46 -1.29
C GLN A 32 9.59 -3.28 -0.69
N ILE A 33 8.73 -2.65 0.12
CA ILE A 33 7.55 -3.32 0.70
C ILE A 33 6.63 -3.84 -0.40
N ILE A 34 6.34 -3.02 -1.41
CA ILE A 34 5.51 -3.39 -2.56
C ILE A 34 6.14 -4.58 -3.31
N ASN A 35 7.45 -4.53 -3.59
CA ASN A 35 8.15 -5.63 -4.26
C ASN A 35 8.10 -6.93 -3.45
N ASN A 36 8.20 -6.85 -2.12
CA ASN A 36 8.12 -8.03 -1.26
C ASN A 36 6.75 -8.71 -1.34
N VAL A 37 5.65 -7.94 -1.32
CA VAL A 37 4.30 -8.52 -1.39
C VAL A 37 3.99 -9.05 -2.80
N ILE A 38 4.52 -8.43 -3.84
CA ILE A 38 4.46 -8.97 -5.21
C ILE A 38 5.21 -10.30 -5.28
N ALA A 39 6.44 -10.36 -4.76
CA ALA A 39 7.24 -11.59 -4.74
C ALA A 39 6.59 -12.70 -3.89
N ALA A 40 5.80 -12.35 -2.88
CA ALA A 40 5.01 -13.28 -2.08
C ALA A 40 3.74 -13.80 -2.78
N GLY A 41 3.43 -13.33 -3.99
CA GLY A 41 2.25 -13.77 -4.76
C GLY A 41 0.95 -13.05 -4.39
N CYS A 42 1.01 -11.86 -3.77
CA CYS A 42 -0.18 -11.04 -3.58
C CYS A 42 -0.73 -10.56 -4.92
N HIS A 43 -2.06 -10.62 -5.05
CA HIS A 43 -2.81 -10.26 -6.25
C HIS A 43 -3.17 -8.78 -6.27
N GLY A 44 -3.07 -8.11 -5.11
CA GLY A 44 -3.25 -6.67 -5.00
C GLY A 44 -2.63 -6.11 -3.74
N VAL A 45 -2.56 -4.79 -3.71
CA VAL A 45 -2.05 -4.00 -2.60
C VAL A 45 -3.12 -3.00 -2.20
N ILE A 46 -3.42 -2.94 -0.90
CA ILE A 46 -4.30 -1.94 -0.30
C ILE A 46 -3.39 -0.95 0.43
N THR A 47 -3.29 0.25 -0.12
CA THR A 47 -2.54 1.36 0.45
C THR A 47 -3.45 2.22 1.33
N THR A 48 -2.86 3.08 2.18
CA THR A 48 -3.59 4.15 2.88
C THR A 48 -4.83 3.65 3.65
N GLY A 49 -4.79 2.42 4.17
CA GLY A 49 -5.74 1.90 5.14
C GLY A 49 -5.32 2.26 6.57
N SER A 50 -5.97 1.68 7.58
CA SER A 50 -5.54 1.83 8.99
C SER A 50 -4.09 1.37 9.20
N THR A 51 -3.69 0.25 8.59
CA THR A 51 -2.30 -0.23 8.56
C THR A 51 -1.35 0.73 7.84
N GLY A 52 -1.85 1.44 6.83
CA GLY A 52 -1.10 2.46 6.11
C GLY A 52 -1.09 3.83 6.81
N GLU A 53 -1.66 3.93 8.02
CA GLU A 53 -1.64 5.11 8.90
C GLU A 53 -2.27 6.37 8.30
N PHE A 54 -3.28 6.21 7.42
CA PHE A 54 -3.87 7.33 6.67
C PHE A 54 -4.43 8.45 7.57
N PHE A 55 -4.88 8.12 8.78
CA PHE A 55 -5.45 9.08 9.73
C PHE A 55 -4.41 10.04 10.31
N LEU A 56 -3.11 9.79 10.10
CA LEU A 56 -2.01 10.70 10.45
C LEU A 56 -1.52 11.52 9.26
N MET A 57 -2.05 11.25 8.05
CA MET A 57 -1.64 11.93 6.83
C MET A 57 -2.51 13.16 6.57
N SER A 58 -1.89 14.27 6.17
CA SER A 58 -2.60 15.41 5.65
C SER A 58 -2.84 15.26 4.14
N PRO A 59 -3.94 15.79 3.59
CA PRO A 59 -4.04 16.04 2.16
C PRO A 59 -2.85 16.91 1.71
N ARG A 60 -2.34 16.65 0.51
CA ARG A 60 -1.43 17.59 -0.17
C ARG A 60 -2.23 18.52 -1.06
#